data_AF-A0A966PZI8-F1
#
_entry.id   AF-A0A966PZI8-F1
#
_cell.length_a   1.000
_cell.length_b   1.000
_cell.length_c   1.000
_cell.angle_alpha   90.00
_cell.angle_beta   90.00
_cell.angle_gamma   90.00
#
_symmetry.space_group_name_H-M   'P 1'
#
loop_
_entity.id
_entity.type
_entity.pdbx_description
1 polymer ?
#
loop_
_entity_poly.entity_id
_entity_poly.type
_entity_poly.pdbx_seq_one_letter_code
_entity_poly.pdbx_strand_id
1 'polypeptide(L)'
;EYLFQLWETQNGICPFTKQKLELRTHNYTHIENRPYQASLDRIDNNKGYVKGNVRFVALIFNYARNNFSDEQVLEFCKQVALDV
;
A
#
# COMPACT_ATOMS: atom_id res chain seq x y z
N GLU A 1 -9.93 -15.96 3.29
CA GLU A 1 -10.85 -15.71 2.16
C GLU A 1 -10.93 -14.22 1.78
N TYR A 2 -11.32 -13.31 2.69
CA TYR A 2 -11.50 -11.89 2.36
C TYR A 2 -10.28 -11.20 1.72
N LEU A 3 -9.07 -11.39 2.25
CA LEU A 3 -7.86 -10.76 1.68
C LEU A 3 -7.57 -11.22 0.25
N PHE A 4 -7.87 -12.48 -0.08
CA PHE A 4 -7.72 -12.99 -1.43
C PHE A 4 -8.72 -12.33 -2.38
N GLN A 5 -10.00 -12.24 -1.97
CA GLN A 5 -11.03 -11.54 -2.75
C GLN A 5 -10.70 -10.06 -2.96
N LEU A 6 -10.16 -9.41 -1.93
CA LEU A 6 -9.70 -8.03 -1.99
C LEU A 6 -8.56 -7.86 -3.00
N TRP A 7 -7.58 -8.77 -2.97
CA TRP A 7 -6.47 -8.80 -3.93
C TRP A 7 -6.98 -8.94 -5.38
N GLU A 8 -7.86 -9.90 -5.62
CA GLU A 8 -8.47 -10.12 -6.94
C GLU A 8 -9.27 -8.89 -7.40
N THR A 9 -10.05 -8.29 -6.51
CA THR A 9 -10.82 -7.07 -6.82
C THR A 9 -9.90 -5.88 -7.17
N GLN A 10 -8.74 -5.80 -6.53
CA GLN A 10 -7.71 -4.81 -6.84
C GLN A 10 -6.88 -5.16 -8.07
N ASN A 11 -7.04 -6.35 -8.66
CA ASN A 11 -6.17 -6.91 -9.71
C ASN A 11 -4.67 -6.87 -9.36
N GLY A 12 -4.33 -6.95 -8.07
CA GLY A 12 -2.95 -6.77 -7.61
C GLY A 12 -2.35 -5.39 -7.94
N ILE A 13 -3.18 -4.35 -8.10
CA ILE A 13 -2.74 -2.98 -8.42
C ILE A 13 -2.92 -2.07 -7.20
N CYS A 14 -1.91 -1.24 -6.93
CA CYS A 14 -1.97 -0.21 -5.92
C CYS A 14 -3.00 0.86 -6.32
N PRO A 15 -3.98 1.22 -5.46
CA PRO A 15 -5.01 2.19 -5.79
C PRO A 15 -4.47 3.62 -5.98
N PHE A 16 -3.31 3.95 -5.39
CA PHE A 16 -2.70 5.28 -5.48
C PHE A 16 -1.70 5.38 -6.62
N THR A 17 -0.68 4.52 -6.60
CA THR A 17 0.42 4.61 -7.57
C THR A 17 0.07 4.00 -8.93
N LYS A 18 -1.03 3.25 -9.01
CA LYS A 18 -1.46 2.47 -10.19
C LYS A 18 -0.44 1.44 -10.67
N GLN A 19 0.60 1.18 -9.88
CA GLN A 19 1.61 0.16 -10.16
C GLN A 19 1.14 -1.21 -9.71
N LYS A 20 1.62 -2.25 -10.40
CA LYS A 20 1.44 -3.65 -9.97
C LYS A 20 2.18 -3.89 -8.67
N LEU A 21 1.56 -4.67 -7.79
CA LEU A 21 2.12 -5.05 -6.50
C LEU A 21 2.84 -6.40 -6.59
N GLU A 22 3.95 -6.52 -5.88
CA GLU A 22 4.75 -7.74 -5.80
C GLU A 22 4.37 -8.55 -4.55
N LEU A 23 3.95 -9.80 -4.74
CA LEU A 23 3.73 -10.73 -3.63
C LEU A 23 5.06 -11.33 -3.13
N ARG A 24 5.18 -11.52 -1.81
CA ARG A 24 6.29 -12.30 -1.24
C ARG A 24 6.15 -13.77 -1.62
N THR A 25 7.25 -14.37 -2.05
CA THR A 25 7.41 -15.80 -2.28
C THR A 25 8.19 -16.41 -1.11
N HIS A 26 8.03 -17.71 -0.89
CA HIS A 26 8.59 -18.39 0.28
C HIS A 26 10.13 -18.48 0.30
N ASN A 27 10.79 -18.21 -0.83
CA ASN A 27 12.24 -18.38 -1.00
C ASN A 27 13.05 -17.09 -0.74
N TYR A 28 12.43 -16.05 -0.18
CA TYR A 28 13.14 -14.79 0.09
C TYR A 28 13.93 -14.88 1.40
N THR A 29 15.24 -15.12 1.27
CA THR A 29 16.21 -15.17 2.39
C THR A 29 16.73 -13.80 2.81
N HIS A 30 16.40 -12.74 2.09
CA HIS A 30 16.78 -11.36 2.42
C HIS A 30 15.59 -10.41 2.44
N ILE A 31 15.58 -9.52 3.44
CA ILE A 31 14.68 -8.36 3.52
C ILE A 31 15.17 -7.33 2.49
N GLU A 32 14.91 -7.57 1.21
CA GLU A 32 15.09 -6.54 0.20
C GLU A 32 13.96 -5.50 0.32
N ASN A 33 14.33 -4.22 0.44
CA ASN A 33 13.39 -3.11 0.42
C ASN A 33 12.81 -2.98 -0.99
N ARG A 34 11.69 -3.67 -1.24
CA ARG A 34 10.96 -3.63 -2.50
C ARG A 34 9.84 -2.59 -2.41
N PRO A 35 9.98 -1.42 -3.03
CA PRO A 35 9.02 -0.32 -2.85
C PRO A 35 7.60 -0.71 -3.27
N TYR A 36 7.46 -1.60 -4.26
CA TYR A 36 6.17 -2.07 -4.78
C TYR A 36 5.72 -3.41 -4.21
N GLN A 37 6.38 -3.93 -3.16
CA GLN A 37 5.87 -5.07 -2.42
C GLN A 37 4.46 -4.77 -1.89
N ALA A 38 3.55 -5.74 -2.04
CA ALA A 38 2.22 -5.65 -1.49
C ALA A 38 2.28 -5.48 0.04
N SER A 39 1.70 -4.40 0.52
CA SER A 39 1.57 -4.10 1.95
C SER A 39 0.10 -3.95 2.31
N LEU A 40 -0.30 -4.52 3.45
CA LEU A 40 -1.65 -4.37 3.95
C LEU A 40 -1.73 -3.05 4.71
N ASP A 41 -2.56 -2.13 4.21
CA ASP A 41 -2.76 -0.78 4.74
C ASP A 41 -4.17 -0.63 5.32
N ARG A 42 -4.31 0.25 6.30
CA ARG A 42 -5.59 0.56 6.94
C ARG A 42 -6.20 1.79 6.29
N ILE A 43 -7.48 1.70 5.94
CA ILE A 43 -8.21 2.83 5.33
C ILE A 43 -8.44 3.91 6.40
N ASP A 44 -8.95 3.49 7.56
CA ASP A 44 -9.10 4.29 8.77
C ASP A 44 -8.09 3.81 9.83
N ASN A 45 -7.14 4.68 10.16
CA ASN A 45 -6.07 4.41 11.11
C ASN A 45 -6.55 4.26 12.57
N ASN A 46 -7.78 4.69 12.88
CA ASN A 46 -8.40 4.50 14.20
C ASN A 46 -8.99 3.10 14.38
N LYS A 47 -9.05 2.31 13.32
CA LYS A 47 -9.56 0.93 13.32
C LYS A 47 -8.41 -0.06 13.16
N GLY A 48 -8.66 -1.31 13.54
CA GLY A 48 -7.72 -2.42 13.30
C GLY A 48 -7.75 -2.93 11.86
N TYR A 49 -7.01 -4.00 11.61
CA TYR A 49 -7.07 -4.76 10.35
C TYR A 49 -8.32 -5.63 10.30
N VAL A 50 -9.46 -5.01 10.00
CA VAL A 50 -10.77 -5.66 9.94
C VAL A 50 -11.34 -5.64 8.53
N LYS A 51 -12.28 -6.55 8.22
CA LYS A 51 -12.98 -6.60 6.93
C LYS A 51 -13.62 -5.24 6.65
N GLY A 52 -13.36 -4.69 5.46
CA GLY A 52 -13.84 -3.36 5.05
C GLY A 52 -12.95 -2.20 5.46
N ASN A 53 -11.89 -2.41 6.26
CA ASN A 53 -10.95 -1.37 6.67
C ASN A 53 -9.53 -1.58 6.15
N VAL A 54 -9.33 -2.46 5.18
CA VAL A 54 -7.99 -2.79 4.67
C VAL A 54 -7.95 -2.75 3.16
N ARG A 55 -6.76 -2.51 2.63
CA ARG A 55 -6.46 -2.48 1.20
C ARG A 55 -4.99 -2.83 0.98
N PHE A 56 -4.67 -3.34 -0.21
CA PHE A 56 -3.29 -3.51 -0.62
C PHE A 56 -2.75 -2.24 -1.26
N VAL A 57 -1.58 -1.80 -0.82
CA VAL A 57 -0.84 -0.68 -1.38
C VAL A 57 0.63 -1.05 -1.56
N ALA A 58 1.38 -0.20 -2.26
CA ALA A 58 2.83 -0.34 -2.35
C ALA A 58 3.47 -0.12 -0.97
N LEU A 59 4.46 -0.94 -0.60
CA LEU A 59 5.16 -0.85 0.69
C LEU A 59 5.67 0.56 0.97
N ILE A 60 6.29 1.21 -0.02
CA ILE A 60 6.77 2.59 0.14
C ILE A 60 5.64 3.59 0.40
N PHE A 61 4.46 3.38 -0.20
CA PHE A 61 3.30 4.22 0.04
C PHE A 61 2.77 4.03 1.46
N ASN A 62 2.69 2.78 1.95
CA ASN A 62 2.27 2.52 3.33
C ASN A 62 3.22 3.17 4.35
N TYR A 63 4.53 3.11 4.09
CA TYR A 63 5.52 3.78 4.94
C TYR A 63 5.38 5.30 4.93
N ALA A 64 5.16 5.91 3.77
CA ALA A 64 4.88 7.34 3.66
C ALA A 64 3.57 7.72 4.36
N ARG A 65 2.54 6.87 4.22
CA ARG A 65 1.23 7.11 4.83
C ARG A 65 1.29 7.05 6.34
N ASN A 66 1.84 5.99 6.92
CA ASN A 66 1.91 5.81 8.37
C ASN A 66 0.54 6.16 9.02
N ASN A 67 0.50 7.17 9.89
CA ASN A 67 -0.72 7.66 10.54
C ASN A 67 -1.40 8.85 9.84
N PHE A 68 -0.89 9.32 8.71
CA PHE A 68 -1.47 10.40 7.91
C PHE A 68 -2.66 9.92 7.06
N SER A 69 -3.49 10.88 6.64
CA SER A 69 -4.54 10.66 5.64
C SER A 69 -3.96 10.46 4.24
N ASP A 70 -4.76 9.88 3.34
CA ASP A 70 -4.36 9.74 1.93
C ASP A 70 -4.13 11.10 1.27
N GLU A 71 -4.98 12.07 1.61
CA GLU A 71 -4.95 13.42 1.06
C GLU A 71 -3.65 14.14 1.42
N GLN A 72 -3.22 14.03 2.69
CA GLN A 72 -1.96 14.64 3.17
C GLN A 72 -0.75 14.06 2.44
N VAL A 73 -0.71 12.74 2.25
CA VAL A 73 0.42 12.06 1.60
C VAL A 73 0.46 12.38 0.11
N LEU A 74 -0.69 12.36 -0.56
CA LEU A 74 -0.77 12.71 -1.98
C LEU A 74 -0.40 14.17 -2.23
N GLU A 75 -0.80 15.09 -1.35
CA GLU A 75 -0.41 16.49 -1.45
C GLU A 75 1.10 16.67 -1.24
N PHE A 76 1.66 16.02 -0.22
CA PHE A 76 3.12 15.98 -0.01
C PHE A 76 3.86 15.45 -1.25
N CYS A 77 3.41 14.34 -1.83
CA CYS A 77 4.03 13.77 -3.03
C CYS A 77 3.97 14.74 -4.23
N LYS A 78 2.88 15.49 -4.40
CA LYS A 78 2.78 16.50 -5.47
C LYS A 78 3.78 17.64 -5.26
N GLN A 79 3.90 18.15 -4.04
CA GLN A 79 4.86 19.21 -3.72
C GLN A 79 6.28 18.76 -4.03
N VAL A 80 6.68 17.57 -3.55
CA VAL A 80 7.99 16.98 -3.85
C VAL A 80 8.22 16.81 -5.35
N ALA A 81 7.20 16.38 -6.10
CA ALA A 81 7.31 16.14 -7.53
C ALA A 81 7.37 17.42 -8.39
N LEU A 82 6.88 18.55 -7.88
CA LEU A 82 6.94 19.85 -8.56
C LEU A 82 8.27 20.57 -8.32
N ASP A 83 8.98 20.20 -7.24
CA ASP A 83 10.27 20.77 -6.85
C ASP A 83 11.49 19.98 -7.40
N VAL A 84 11.26 19.01 -8.30
CA VAL A 84 12.30 18.18 -8.96
C VAL A 84 12.38 18.38 -10.47
#